data_AF-A0A7Y9JLD8-F1
#
_entry.id   AF-A0A7Y9JLD8-F1
#
_cell.length_a   1.000
_cell.length_b   1.000
_cell.length_c   1.000
_cell.angle_alpha   90.00
_cell.angle_beta   90.00
_cell.angle_gamma   90.00
#
_symmetry.space_group_name_H-M   'P 1'
#
loop_
_entity.id
_entity.type
_entity.pdbx_description
1 polymer ?
#
loop_
_entity_poly.entity_id
_entity_poly.type
_entity_poly.pdbx_seq_one_letter_code
_entity_poly.pdbx_strand_id
1 'polypeptide(L)'
;MHGLTSSSDLFIMPEIPNLASHLLDNGFTDVWTVDFRMSGRFPYDGETHRYTLDDIALYDFPAALAELRRHIGDRPLHVIAHCLGAVSFSMALFAGTVTDIASLTCNSVSLTPRVPAFSKVKLGLGTWFLEYVLGLPFLDPRFGDAPRFTRPWMLSRAVSLFHGECSTRACHMQSFQWGAGKPAMYEHENLLPETHARVADICTASGLHYYRHVRKMVKAGHSVKYAPRDERYARLPENYLENAADVETPMLLLAPGNNRVFTDSNIHLHKILEKAAPGRHELASLPGYGHLDPLIGKDSHIDVFPRVVDFLKRHAS
;
A
#
# COMPACT_ATOMS: atom_id res chain seq x y z
N MET A 1 -3.81 8.21 0.65
CA MET A 1 -3.63 7.16 1.69
C MET A 1 -2.42 6.31 1.35
N HIS A 2 -1.36 6.36 2.17
CA HIS A 2 -0.12 5.62 1.93
C HIS A 2 -0.26 4.13 2.32
N GLY A 3 0.75 3.31 2.00
CA GLY A 3 0.79 1.87 2.35
C GLY A 3 1.70 1.57 3.55
N LEU A 4 1.86 0.28 3.88
CA LEU A 4 2.85 -0.13 4.89
C LEU A 4 4.26 0.18 4.41
N THR A 5 5.16 0.48 5.34
CA THR A 5 6.51 1.01 5.07
C THR A 5 6.49 2.34 4.33
N SER A 6 5.50 3.20 4.52
CA SER A 6 5.49 4.53 3.94
C SER A 6 4.71 5.50 4.82
N SER A 7 4.61 6.75 4.38
CA SER A 7 3.90 7.85 5.04
C SER A 7 3.28 8.76 3.97
N SER A 8 2.63 9.83 4.41
CA SER A 8 2.21 10.94 3.53
C SER A 8 3.29 11.45 2.59
N ASP A 9 4.58 11.34 2.98
CA ASP A 9 5.73 11.80 2.18
C ASP A 9 5.76 11.19 0.78
N LEU A 10 5.22 9.98 0.62
CA LEU A 10 5.14 9.27 -0.66
C LEU A 10 4.44 10.10 -1.75
N PHE A 11 3.54 11.00 -1.37
CA PHE A 11 2.75 11.82 -2.28
C PHE A 11 3.30 13.23 -2.51
N ILE A 12 4.34 13.63 -1.75
CA ILE A 12 4.90 15.00 -1.73
C ILE A 12 6.41 15.02 -1.97
N MET A 13 6.97 13.97 -2.55
CA MET A 13 8.42 13.88 -2.82
C MET A 13 8.90 15.03 -3.72
N PRO A 14 10.04 15.67 -3.42
CA PRO A 14 10.52 16.83 -4.18
C PRO A 14 11.19 16.49 -5.52
N GLU A 15 11.61 15.24 -5.74
CA GLU A 15 12.43 14.86 -6.91
C GLU A 15 11.67 14.86 -8.23
N ILE A 16 10.34 14.77 -8.19
CA ILE A 16 9.46 14.77 -9.36
C ILE A 16 8.29 15.73 -9.11
N PRO A 17 7.55 16.15 -10.14
CA PRO A 17 6.24 16.78 -9.98
C PRO A 17 5.29 15.79 -9.26
N ASN A 18 5.32 15.80 -7.93
CA ASN A 18 4.67 14.80 -7.10
C ASN A 18 3.15 14.83 -7.25
N LEU A 19 2.50 13.74 -6.84
CA LEU A 19 1.07 13.58 -7.02
C LEU A 19 0.26 14.73 -6.39
N ALA A 20 0.65 15.21 -5.21
CA ALA A 20 -0.09 16.29 -4.55
C ALA A 20 -0.03 17.60 -5.34
N SER A 21 1.18 18.04 -5.73
CA SER A 21 1.36 19.21 -6.59
C SER A 21 0.70 19.03 -7.94
N HIS A 22 0.81 17.85 -8.56
CA HIS A 22 0.18 17.56 -9.85
C HIS A 22 -1.35 17.66 -9.79
N LEU A 23 -1.98 17.23 -8.69
CA LEU A 23 -3.42 17.40 -8.48
C LEU A 23 -3.78 18.89 -8.33
N LEU A 24 -3.02 19.66 -7.54
CA LEU A 24 -3.23 21.10 -7.38
C LEU A 24 -3.13 21.84 -8.71
N ASP A 25 -2.09 21.54 -9.50
CA ASP A 25 -1.87 22.12 -10.83
C ASP A 25 -2.98 21.75 -11.83
N ASN A 26 -3.72 20.67 -11.58
CA ASN A 26 -4.83 20.20 -12.41
C ASN A 26 -6.22 20.66 -11.91
N GLY A 27 -6.28 21.58 -10.95
CA GLY A 27 -7.50 22.24 -10.51
C GLY A 27 -8.19 21.61 -9.30
N PHE A 28 -7.59 20.61 -8.66
CA PHE A 28 -8.07 20.13 -7.36
C PHE A 28 -7.62 21.11 -6.28
N THR A 29 -8.55 21.86 -5.70
CA THR A 29 -8.22 22.95 -4.77
C THR A 29 -7.85 22.49 -3.36
N ASP A 30 -8.09 21.22 -3.05
CA ASP A 30 -8.01 20.70 -1.69
C ASP A 30 -7.43 19.27 -1.70
N VAL A 31 -6.13 19.15 -1.40
CA VAL A 31 -5.40 17.89 -1.47
C VAL A 31 -4.86 17.54 -0.09
N TRP A 32 -5.39 16.45 0.48
CA TRP A 32 -5.02 15.97 1.81
C TRP A 32 -4.18 14.72 1.71
N THR A 33 -3.05 14.71 2.42
CA THR A 33 -2.28 13.51 2.68
C THR A 33 -2.49 13.10 4.12
N VAL A 34 -2.74 11.81 4.35
CA VAL A 34 -3.18 11.30 5.66
C VAL A 34 -2.19 10.26 6.13
N ASP A 35 -1.61 10.51 7.30
CA ASP A 35 -0.90 9.52 8.10
C ASP A 35 -1.85 8.89 9.12
N PHE A 36 -1.88 7.56 9.15
CA PHE A 36 -2.71 6.76 10.07
C PHE A 36 -1.84 5.72 10.79
N ARG A 37 -2.39 4.78 11.55
CA ARG A 37 -1.58 3.87 12.42
C ARG A 37 -0.57 2.96 11.71
N MET A 38 -0.52 3.01 10.38
CA MET A 38 0.42 2.28 9.53
C MET A 38 1.53 3.20 8.97
N SER A 39 1.53 4.48 9.36
CA SER A 39 2.52 5.45 8.91
C SER A 39 3.81 5.26 9.66
N GLY A 40 4.90 5.05 8.93
CA GLY A 40 6.21 5.01 9.56
C GLY A 40 6.77 6.39 9.94
N ARG A 41 5.93 7.44 9.92
CA ARG A 41 6.19 8.67 10.71
C ARG A 41 5.87 8.50 12.18
N PHE A 42 5.08 7.48 12.54
CA PHE A 42 4.77 7.19 13.93
C PHE A 42 5.73 6.16 14.52
N PRO A 43 6.27 6.40 15.73
CA PRO A 43 7.34 5.58 16.30
C PRO A 43 6.89 4.15 16.59
N TYR A 44 5.61 3.91 16.85
CA TYR A 44 5.08 2.59 17.18
C TYR A 44 5.15 1.58 16.03
N ASP A 45 5.34 2.01 14.78
CA ASP A 45 5.57 1.10 13.65
C ASP A 45 6.98 0.49 13.66
N GLY A 46 7.89 1.07 14.45
CA GLY A 46 9.18 0.49 14.83
C GLY A 46 9.14 -0.29 16.15
N GLU A 47 7.96 -0.57 16.70
CA GLU A 47 7.80 -1.27 17.98
C GLU A 47 6.99 -2.56 17.83
N THR A 48 6.91 -3.34 18.91
CA THR A 48 6.07 -4.55 18.93
C THR A 48 4.61 -4.15 19.12
N HIS A 49 3.78 -4.39 18.10
CA HIS A 49 2.34 -4.14 18.17
C HIS A 49 1.52 -5.31 17.62
N ARG A 50 0.20 -5.25 17.80
CA ARG A 50 -0.77 -6.23 17.28
C ARG A 50 -1.82 -5.63 16.35
N TYR A 51 -1.58 -4.41 15.86
CA TYR A 51 -2.45 -3.77 14.88
C TYR A 51 -2.57 -4.57 13.59
N THR A 52 -3.74 -4.44 12.97
CA THR A 52 -4.17 -5.15 11.77
C THR A 52 -4.87 -4.19 10.81
N LEU A 53 -5.11 -4.63 9.57
CA LEU A 53 -5.94 -3.88 8.63
C LEU A 53 -7.41 -3.71 9.10
N ASP A 54 -7.91 -4.55 10.02
CA ASP A 54 -9.25 -4.38 10.59
C ASP A 54 -9.31 -3.11 11.45
N ASP A 55 -8.26 -2.85 12.23
CA ASP A 55 -8.19 -1.66 13.07
C ASP A 55 -8.22 -0.38 12.22
N ILE A 56 -7.52 -0.40 11.10
CA ILE A 56 -7.44 0.73 10.17
C ILE A 56 -8.80 0.96 9.49
N ALA A 57 -9.42 -0.11 8.98
CA ALA A 57 -10.68 -0.04 8.27
C ALA A 57 -11.86 0.38 9.19
N LEU A 58 -11.81 -0.01 10.46
CA LEU A 58 -12.89 0.25 11.41
C LEU A 58 -12.73 1.55 12.20
N TYR A 59 -11.50 1.97 12.51
CA TYR A 59 -11.26 3.10 13.40
C TYR A 59 -10.56 4.28 12.70
N ASP A 60 -9.50 4.02 11.94
CA ASP A 60 -8.64 5.10 11.43
C ASP A 60 -9.31 5.86 10.29
N PHE A 61 -9.74 5.16 9.24
CA PHE A 61 -10.35 5.83 8.10
C PHE A 61 -11.67 6.50 8.43
N PRO A 62 -12.59 5.90 9.21
CA PRO A 62 -13.81 6.61 9.62
C PRO A 62 -13.51 7.88 10.41
N ALA A 63 -12.55 7.87 11.34
CA ALA A 63 -12.16 9.06 12.10
C ALA A 63 -11.49 10.12 11.22
N ALA A 64 -10.57 9.72 10.33
CA ALA A 64 -9.89 10.62 9.41
C ALA A 64 -10.87 11.29 8.44
N LEU A 65 -11.83 10.52 7.91
CA LEU A 65 -12.85 11.05 6.99
C LEU A 65 -13.85 11.93 7.72
N ALA A 66 -14.24 11.59 8.95
CA ALA A 66 -15.10 12.45 9.77
C ALA A 66 -14.45 13.82 10.00
N GLU A 67 -13.16 13.86 10.33
CA GLU A 67 -12.44 15.14 10.48
C GLU A 67 -12.31 15.86 9.14
N LEU A 68 -11.90 15.18 8.07
CA LEU A 68 -11.83 15.77 6.72
C LEU A 68 -13.16 16.40 6.30
N ARG A 69 -14.28 15.71 6.54
CA ARG A 69 -15.64 16.18 6.24
C ARG A 69 -16.00 17.46 6.97
N ARG A 70 -15.43 17.75 8.14
CA ARG A 70 -15.63 19.03 8.83
C ARG A 70 -14.99 20.21 8.10
N HIS A 71 -13.93 19.96 7.32
CA HIS A 71 -13.26 20.97 6.50
C HIS A 71 -13.84 21.05 5.09
N ILE A 72 -14.30 19.92 4.55
CA ILE A 72 -14.79 19.87 3.16
C ILE A 72 -16.30 19.96 2.99
N GLY A 73 -17.09 19.70 4.04
CA GLY A 73 -18.53 19.58 3.96
C GLY A 73 -18.95 18.46 2.99
N ASP A 74 -19.95 18.76 2.15
CA ASP A 74 -20.54 17.79 1.21
C ASP A 74 -19.81 17.76 -0.15
N ARG A 75 -18.66 18.42 -0.28
CA ARG A 75 -17.86 18.39 -1.51
C ARG A 75 -17.53 16.92 -1.88
N PRO A 76 -17.55 16.55 -3.18
CA PRO A 76 -17.17 15.22 -3.63
C PRO A 76 -15.78 14.84 -3.09
N LEU A 77 -15.68 13.65 -2.48
CA LEU A 77 -14.44 13.15 -1.89
C LEU A 77 -13.86 12.04 -2.75
N HIS A 78 -12.71 12.32 -3.35
CA HIS A 78 -11.92 11.34 -4.09
C HIS A 78 -10.79 10.79 -3.23
N VAL A 79 -10.53 9.49 -3.33
CA VAL A 79 -9.47 8.84 -2.55
C VAL A 79 -8.47 8.16 -3.48
N ILE A 80 -7.20 8.48 -3.31
CA ILE A 80 -6.09 7.75 -3.92
C ILE A 80 -5.37 6.99 -2.81
N ALA A 81 -5.28 5.67 -2.96
CA ALA A 81 -4.71 4.78 -1.96
C ALA A 81 -3.66 3.84 -2.57
N HIS A 82 -2.65 3.49 -1.78
CA HIS A 82 -1.53 2.67 -2.22
C HIS A 82 -1.31 1.45 -1.32
N CYS A 83 -0.96 0.31 -1.94
CA CYS A 83 -0.51 -0.89 -1.24
C CYS A 83 -1.50 -1.32 -0.14
N LEU A 84 -1.05 -1.60 1.08
CA LEU A 84 -1.92 -2.02 2.18
C LEU A 84 -2.87 -0.90 2.66
N GLY A 85 -2.59 0.36 2.34
CA GLY A 85 -3.54 1.46 2.49
C GLY A 85 -4.71 1.34 1.52
N ALA A 86 -4.46 0.91 0.29
CA ALA A 86 -5.52 0.59 -0.67
C ALA A 86 -6.35 -0.62 -0.23
N VAL A 87 -5.70 -1.68 0.27
CA VAL A 87 -6.40 -2.86 0.80
C VAL A 87 -7.33 -2.48 1.95
N SER A 88 -6.80 -1.78 2.96
CA SER A 88 -7.57 -1.39 4.14
C SER A 88 -8.65 -0.34 3.84
N PHE A 89 -8.41 0.57 2.88
CA PHE A 89 -9.42 1.56 2.50
C PHE A 89 -10.56 0.90 1.72
N SER A 90 -10.24 0.00 0.79
CA SER A 90 -11.26 -0.82 0.14
C SER A 90 -12.01 -1.71 1.13
N MET A 91 -11.34 -2.24 2.16
CA MET A 91 -12.04 -2.94 3.24
C MET A 91 -13.04 -2.03 3.97
N ALA A 92 -12.64 -0.81 4.32
CA ALA A 92 -13.53 0.15 4.96
C ALA A 92 -14.75 0.48 4.08
N LEU A 93 -14.50 0.74 2.79
CA LEU A 93 -15.53 1.07 1.81
C LEU A 93 -16.53 -0.08 1.63
N PHE A 94 -16.04 -1.30 1.45
CA PHE A 94 -16.89 -2.47 1.22
C PHE A 94 -17.55 -3.00 2.51
N ALA A 95 -17.04 -2.62 3.67
CA ALA A 95 -17.73 -2.82 4.95
C ALA A 95 -18.78 -1.75 5.25
N GLY A 96 -18.84 -0.67 4.47
CA GLY A 96 -19.68 0.50 4.76
C GLY A 96 -19.27 1.26 6.02
N THR A 97 -18.03 1.11 6.50
CA THR A 97 -17.51 1.92 7.61
C THR A 97 -17.10 3.32 7.15
N VAL A 98 -16.82 3.47 5.85
CA VAL A 98 -16.71 4.76 5.17
C VAL A 98 -17.71 4.81 4.03
N THR A 99 -18.35 5.95 3.86
CA THR A 99 -19.40 6.22 2.86
C THR A 99 -19.10 7.51 2.11
N ASP A 100 -19.94 7.84 1.13
CA ASP A 100 -19.92 9.11 0.41
C ASP A 100 -18.59 9.37 -0.32
N ILE A 101 -18.01 8.33 -0.90
CA ILE A 101 -16.77 8.42 -1.68
C ILE A 101 -17.12 8.54 -3.15
N ALA A 102 -16.72 9.64 -3.78
CA ALA A 102 -17.00 9.94 -5.18
C ALA A 102 -16.25 9.00 -6.13
N SER A 103 -14.98 8.72 -5.83
CA SER A 103 -14.24 7.65 -6.51
C SER A 103 -13.01 7.19 -5.71
N LEU A 104 -12.53 5.97 -6.00
CA LEU A 104 -11.37 5.37 -5.34
C LEU A 104 -10.34 4.86 -6.37
N THR A 105 -9.14 5.42 -6.33
CA THR A 105 -7.99 4.91 -7.09
C THR A 105 -7.12 4.03 -6.20
N CYS A 106 -6.92 2.76 -6.58
CA CYS A 106 -6.06 1.82 -5.86
C CYS A 106 -4.80 1.51 -6.66
N ASN A 107 -3.64 1.92 -6.15
CA ASN A 107 -2.36 1.55 -6.72
C ASN A 107 -1.91 0.14 -6.28
N SER A 108 -1.66 -0.72 -7.26
CA SER A 108 -0.99 -2.04 -7.18
C SER A 108 -1.74 -3.19 -6.51
N VAL A 109 -2.64 -2.92 -5.55
CA VAL A 109 -3.43 -3.96 -4.87
C VAL A 109 -4.68 -3.33 -4.24
N SER A 110 -5.69 -4.16 -3.99
CA SER A 110 -6.90 -3.85 -3.23
C SER A 110 -7.42 -5.17 -2.60
N LEU A 111 -8.70 -5.50 -2.68
CA LEU A 111 -9.36 -6.58 -1.94
C LEU A 111 -8.90 -8.02 -2.28
N THR A 112 -8.03 -8.21 -3.26
CA THR A 112 -7.52 -9.55 -3.61
C THR A 112 -6.00 -9.58 -3.62
N PRO A 113 -5.34 -9.50 -2.44
CA PRO A 113 -3.89 -9.56 -2.37
C PRO A 113 -3.39 -10.93 -2.85
N ARG A 114 -2.66 -10.92 -3.96
CA ARG A 114 -1.99 -12.07 -4.57
C ARG A 114 -0.50 -11.80 -4.54
N VAL A 115 0.30 -12.75 -4.10
CA VAL A 115 1.76 -12.58 -3.96
C VAL A 115 2.50 -13.72 -4.67
N PRO A 116 3.77 -13.53 -5.06
CA PRO A 116 4.59 -14.60 -5.62
C PRO A 116 4.67 -15.81 -4.70
N ALA A 117 4.86 -17.01 -5.26
CA ALA A 117 4.91 -18.26 -4.50
C ALA A 117 5.97 -18.21 -3.37
N PHE A 118 7.15 -17.67 -3.66
CA PHE A 118 8.21 -17.48 -2.67
C PHE A 118 7.79 -16.55 -1.52
N SER A 119 7.06 -15.48 -1.81
CA SER A 119 6.52 -14.56 -0.79
C SER A 119 5.50 -15.25 0.12
N LYS A 120 4.73 -16.24 -0.37
CA LYS A 120 3.83 -17.04 0.49
C LYS A 120 4.59 -17.79 1.59
N VAL A 121 5.77 -18.34 1.24
CA VAL A 121 6.65 -19.03 2.20
C VAL A 121 7.21 -18.02 3.21
N LYS A 122 7.68 -16.85 2.75
CA LYS A 122 8.16 -15.76 3.62
C LYS A 122 7.10 -15.28 4.60
N LEU A 123 5.87 -15.04 4.14
CA LEU A 123 4.75 -14.63 4.99
C LEU A 123 4.47 -15.64 6.12
N GLY A 124 4.67 -16.93 5.83
CA GLY A 124 4.47 -18.01 6.79
C GLY A 124 5.60 -18.18 7.80
N LEU A 125 6.80 -18.50 7.33
CA LEU A 125 7.93 -18.89 8.17
C LEU A 125 8.83 -17.70 8.53
N GLY A 126 8.93 -16.71 7.65
CA GLY A 126 9.81 -15.56 7.83
C GLY A 126 9.41 -14.68 9.00
N THR A 127 8.11 -14.42 9.19
CA THR A 127 7.62 -13.64 10.33
C THR A 127 7.95 -14.29 11.67
N TRP A 128 7.73 -15.61 11.79
CA TRP A 128 8.11 -16.37 12.99
C TRP A 128 9.62 -16.37 13.21
N PHE A 129 10.41 -16.60 12.16
CA PHE A 129 11.87 -16.61 12.26
C PHE A 129 12.43 -15.24 12.72
N LEU A 130 11.96 -14.15 12.13
CA LEU A 130 12.39 -12.79 12.49
C LEU A 130 12.08 -12.48 13.96
N GLU A 131 10.87 -12.76 14.42
CA GLU A 131 10.46 -12.43 15.79
C GLU A 131 11.07 -13.36 16.84
N TYR A 132 11.01 -14.68 16.64
CA TYR A 132 11.34 -15.64 17.69
C TYR A 132 12.80 -16.12 17.64
N VAL A 133 13.44 -16.09 16.47
CA VAL A 133 14.85 -16.49 16.33
C VAL A 133 15.76 -15.27 16.32
N LEU A 134 15.43 -14.24 15.54
CA LEU A 134 16.24 -13.00 15.49
C LEU A 134 15.82 -11.96 16.54
N GLY A 135 14.65 -12.09 17.16
CA GLY A 135 14.17 -11.09 18.13
C GLY A 135 13.92 -9.72 17.49
N LEU A 136 13.51 -9.68 16.22
CA LEU A 136 13.22 -8.47 15.46
C LEU A 136 11.70 -8.34 15.28
N PRO A 137 11.01 -7.45 16.02
CA PRO A 137 9.56 -7.29 15.92
C PRO A 137 9.11 -6.45 14.72
N PHE A 138 10.05 -5.78 14.06
CA PHE A 138 9.86 -4.96 12.87
C PHE A 138 11.05 -5.13 11.91
N LEU A 139 10.86 -4.68 10.68
CA LEU A 139 11.92 -4.50 9.70
C LEU A 139 12.02 -3.02 9.34
N ASP A 140 13.23 -2.53 9.15
CA ASP A 140 13.50 -1.16 8.72
C ASP A 140 14.56 -1.17 7.60
N PRO A 141 14.30 -0.49 6.46
CA PRO A 141 15.31 -0.29 5.42
C PRO A 141 16.62 0.33 5.93
N ARG A 142 16.58 1.10 7.02
CA ARG A 142 17.75 1.70 7.70
C ARG A 142 18.62 0.71 8.47
N PHE A 143 18.27 -0.58 8.50
CA PHE A 143 19.12 -1.60 9.15
C PHE A 143 20.55 -1.66 8.60
N GLY A 144 20.79 -1.14 7.39
CA GLY A 144 22.14 -0.98 6.82
C GLY A 144 23.05 -0.03 7.61
N ASP A 145 22.45 0.94 8.31
CA ASP A 145 23.11 2.00 9.08
C ASP A 145 23.13 1.70 10.58
N ALA A 146 22.54 0.58 11.01
CA ALA A 146 22.58 0.14 12.39
C ALA A 146 24.02 -0.09 12.88
N PRO A 147 24.30 0.08 14.20
CA PRO A 147 25.63 -0.15 14.75
C PRO A 147 26.17 -1.54 14.40
N ARG A 148 27.48 -1.62 14.13
CA ARG A 148 28.15 -2.86 13.71
C ARG A 148 27.90 -3.98 14.74
N PHE A 149 27.72 -5.20 14.23
CA PHE A 149 27.46 -6.42 15.01
C PHE A 149 26.13 -6.46 15.78
N THR A 150 25.25 -5.48 15.61
CA THR A 150 23.85 -5.60 16.05
C THR A 150 23.08 -6.55 15.13
N ARG A 151 21.97 -7.12 15.62
CA ARG A 151 21.12 -8.02 14.82
C ARG A 151 20.57 -7.36 13.54
N PRO A 152 20.06 -6.10 13.57
CA PRO A 152 19.66 -5.38 12.37
C PRO A 152 20.80 -5.25 11.35
N TRP A 153 22.00 -4.87 11.82
CA TRP A 153 23.18 -4.75 10.96
C TRP A 153 23.55 -6.08 10.31
N MET A 154 23.59 -7.17 11.10
CA MET A 154 23.91 -8.51 10.59
C MET A 154 22.89 -8.98 9.55
N LEU A 155 21.59 -8.75 9.80
CA LEU A 155 20.53 -9.07 8.84
C LEU A 155 20.72 -8.29 7.54
N SER A 156 20.94 -6.97 7.60
CA SER A 156 21.18 -6.15 6.41
C SER A 156 22.38 -6.63 5.60
N ARG A 157 23.49 -6.99 6.27
CA ARG A 157 24.68 -7.54 5.59
C ARG A 157 24.39 -8.88 4.93
N ALA A 158 23.70 -9.79 5.60
CA ALA A 158 23.31 -11.07 5.05
C ALA A 158 22.40 -10.90 3.82
N VAL A 159 21.41 -10.00 3.90
CA VAL A 159 20.53 -9.66 2.77
C VAL A 159 21.36 -9.12 1.60
N SER A 160 22.29 -8.19 1.83
CA SER A 160 23.16 -7.65 0.78
C SER A 160 24.03 -8.70 0.06
N LEU A 161 24.31 -9.86 0.65
CA LEU A 161 25.04 -10.94 -0.05
C LEU A 161 24.23 -11.52 -1.22
N PHE A 162 22.90 -11.42 -1.17
CA PHE A 162 22.00 -11.92 -2.20
C PHE A 162 21.45 -10.83 -3.12
N HIS A 163 21.77 -9.56 -2.86
CA HIS A 163 21.29 -8.41 -3.63
C HIS A 163 22.49 -7.66 -4.22
N GLY A 164 22.76 -7.91 -5.50
CA GLY A 164 23.88 -7.34 -6.27
C GLY A 164 23.44 -6.36 -7.35
N GLU A 165 22.14 -6.07 -7.44
CA GLU A 165 21.54 -5.17 -8.41
C GLU A 165 21.88 -3.68 -8.16
N CYS A 166 22.27 -3.32 -6.93
CA CYS A 166 22.78 -1.99 -6.58
C CYS A 166 23.64 -2.04 -5.32
N SER A 167 24.09 -0.88 -4.83
CA SER A 167 24.89 -0.75 -3.60
C SER A 167 24.08 -0.24 -2.40
N THR A 168 22.82 0.11 -2.60
CA THR A 168 21.96 0.75 -1.59
C THR A 168 21.31 -0.30 -0.70
N ARG A 169 21.76 -0.41 0.54
CA ARG A 169 21.28 -1.45 1.48
C ARG A 169 19.79 -1.33 1.80
N ALA A 170 19.26 -0.10 1.83
CA ALA A 170 17.84 0.14 2.02
C ALA A 170 17.00 -0.50 0.89
N CYS A 171 17.46 -0.42 -0.37
CA CYS A 171 16.84 -1.09 -1.51
C CYS A 171 16.83 -2.62 -1.34
N HIS A 172 17.94 -3.18 -0.85
CA HIS A 172 18.06 -4.62 -0.61
C HIS A 172 17.10 -5.08 0.49
N MET A 173 17.03 -4.33 1.60
CA MET A 173 16.11 -4.60 2.70
C MET A 173 14.65 -4.53 2.24
N GLN A 174 14.28 -3.53 1.45
CA GLN A 174 12.93 -3.43 0.89
C GLN A 174 12.57 -4.61 0.00
N SER A 175 13.51 -5.04 -0.84
CA SER A 175 13.32 -6.20 -1.71
C SER A 175 13.20 -7.51 -0.92
N PHE A 176 14.01 -7.66 0.14
CA PHE A 176 13.90 -8.77 1.09
C PHE A 176 12.53 -8.81 1.78
N GLN A 177 12.04 -7.65 2.20
CA GLN A 177 10.83 -7.50 3.00
C GLN A 177 9.54 -7.80 2.23
N TRP A 178 9.40 -7.32 1.00
CA TRP A 178 8.11 -7.29 0.30
C TRP A 178 7.97 -8.22 -0.90
N GLY A 179 9.04 -8.87 -1.37
CA GLY A 179 8.91 -9.72 -2.55
C GLY A 179 10.01 -10.73 -2.81
N ALA A 180 10.08 -11.16 -4.06
CA ALA A 180 11.04 -12.12 -4.60
C ALA A 180 11.98 -11.50 -5.64
N GLY A 181 11.95 -10.18 -5.81
CA GLY A 181 12.66 -9.43 -6.85
C GLY A 181 13.96 -8.79 -6.38
N LYS A 182 14.71 -8.27 -7.36
CA LYS A 182 16.01 -7.60 -7.22
C LYS A 182 16.13 -6.44 -8.22
N PRO A 183 15.42 -5.31 -8.01
CA PRO A 183 14.58 -4.97 -6.85
C PRO A 183 13.12 -5.49 -6.95
N ALA A 184 12.43 -5.57 -5.81
CA ALA A 184 11.04 -6.05 -5.76
C ALA A 184 9.97 -4.94 -5.81
N MET A 185 10.28 -3.76 -5.27
CA MET A 185 9.30 -2.67 -5.07
C MET A 185 9.15 -1.76 -6.28
N TYR A 186 10.16 -1.62 -7.13
CA TYR A 186 10.24 -0.65 -8.22
C TYR A 186 11.17 -1.19 -9.31
N GLU A 187 11.30 -0.50 -10.43
CA GLU A 187 12.39 -0.71 -11.37
C GLU A 187 13.46 0.36 -11.18
N HIS A 188 14.74 -0.02 -11.11
CA HIS A 188 15.82 0.96 -10.94
C HIS A 188 15.87 1.98 -12.07
N GLU A 189 15.54 1.59 -13.30
CA GLU A 189 15.51 2.49 -14.46
C GLU A 189 14.43 3.59 -14.35
N ASN A 190 13.39 3.34 -13.56
CA ASN A 190 12.30 4.28 -13.34
C ASN A 190 12.62 5.27 -12.21
N LEU A 191 13.65 5.03 -11.40
CA LEU A 191 14.00 5.93 -10.30
C LEU A 191 15.07 6.93 -10.71
N LEU A 192 14.92 8.17 -10.25
CA LEU A 192 16.03 9.11 -10.20
C LEU A 192 17.09 8.61 -9.19
N PRO A 193 18.39 8.85 -9.43
CA PRO A 193 19.44 8.46 -8.49
C PRO A 193 19.22 9.00 -7.07
N GLU A 194 18.72 10.23 -6.94
CA GLU A 194 18.41 10.90 -5.67
C GLU A 194 17.27 10.19 -4.94
N THR A 195 16.19 9.86 -5.66
CA THR A 195 15.06 9.07 -5.14
C THR A 195 15.54 7.72 -4.64
N HIS A 196 16.35 7.01 -5.44
CA HIS A 196 16.87 5.70 -5.07
C HIS A 196 17.79 5.75 -3.84
N ALA A 197 18.63 6.79 -3.72
CA ALA A 197 19.48 6.99 -2.54
C ALA A 197 18.66 7.22 -1.26
N ARG A 198 17.47 7.81 -1.38
CA ARG A 198 16.56 8.13 -0.27
C ARG A 198 15.48 7.08 -0.01
N VAL A 199 15.62 5.86 -0.54
CA VAL A 199 14.63 4.79 -0.34
C VAL A 199 14.34 4.54 1.14
N ALA A 200 15.30 4.69 2.04
CA ALA A 200 15.07 4.54 3.48
C ALA A 200 14.21 5.66 4.09
N ASP A 201 14.16 6.84 3.46
CA ASP A 201 13.31 7.96 3.91
C ASP A 201 11.89 7.84 3.39
N ILE A 202 11.76 7.36 2.14
CA ILE A 202 10.47 7.10 1.51
C ILE A 202 9.83 5.85 2.13
N CYS A 203 10.65 4.84 2.38
CA CYS A 203 10.24 3.58 2.93
C CYS A 203 10.79 3.35 4.34
N THR A 204 9.88 3.34 5.31
CA THR A 204 10.19 3.38 6.73
C THR A 204 10.00 2.02 7.41
N ALA A 205 10.30 1.96 8.72
CA ALA A 205 10.09 0.78 9.53
C ALA A 205 8.64 0.29 9.46
N SER A 206 8.45 -1.02 9.57
CA SER A 206 7.12 -1.60 9.76
C SER A 206 7.13 -2.84 10.64
N GLY A 207 6.17 -2.89 11.56
CA GLY A 207 5.94 -4.03 12.41
C GLY A 207 5.43 -5.26 11.65
N LEU A 208 5.85 -6.44 12.12
CA LEU A 208 5.60 -7.70 11.46
C LEU A 208 4.15 -8.22 11.64
N HIS A 209 3.33 -7.59 12.49
CA HIS A 209 1.98 -8.09 12.75
C HIS A 209 1.05 -7.96 11.55
N TYR A 210 1.16 -6.89 10.75
CA TYR A 210 0.36 -6.71 9.54
C TYR A 210 0.53 -7.87 8.54
N TYR A 211 1.71 -8.49 8.49
CA TYR A 211 2.02 -9.64 7.63
C TYR A 211 1.14 -10.84 7.94
N ARG A 212 0.75 -11.03 9.20
CA ARG A 212 -0.14 -12.13 9.61
C ARG A 212 -1.52 -11.96 9.00
N HIS A 213 -2.01 -10.72 8.97
CA HIS A 213 -3.28 -10.42 8.34
C HIS A 213 -3.20 -10.59 6.82
N VAL A 214 -2.17 -10.06 6.18
CA VAL A 214 -1.92 -10.27 4.74
C VAL A 214 -1.84 -11.76 4.41
N ARG A 215 -1.12 -12.57 5.21
CA ARG A 215 -1.05 -14.03 5.04
C ARG A 215 -2.43 -14.67 5.08
N LYS A 216 -3.31 -14.24 5.99
CA LYS A 216 -4.67 -14.75 6.10
C LYS A 216 -5.47 -14.46 4.82
N MET A 217 -5.40 -13.23 4.32
CA MET A 217 -6.07 -12.82 3.07
C MET A 217 -5.53 -13.57 1.85
N VAL A 218 -4.20 -13.68 1.72
CA VAL A 218 -3.56 -14.44 0.63
C VAL A 218 -3.99 -15.91 0.66
N LYS A 219 -4.18 -16.50 1.84
CA LYS A 219 -4.66 -17.88 1.99
C LYS A 219 -6.15 -18.01 1.60
N ALA A 220 -6.97 -17.01 1.91
CA ALA A 220 -8.39 -16.96 1.53
C ALA A 220 -8.59 -16.61 0.04
N GLY A 221 -7.61 -15.98 -0.59
CA GLY A 221 -7.68 -15.48 -1.97
C GLY A 221 -8.35 -14.11 -2.10
N HIS A 222 -8.82 -13.53 -1.00
CA HIS A 222 -9.49 -12.23 -0.91
C HIS A 222 -9.32 -11.66 0.51
N SER A 223 -9.63 -10.38 0.68
CA SER A 223 -9.65 -9.72 1.97
C SER A 223 -10.70 -10.34 2.88
N VAL A 224 -10.29 -10.68 4.09
CA VAL A 224 -11.12 -11.27 5.15
C VAL A 224 -10.77 -10.61 6.46
N LYS A 225 -11.70 -10.59 7.42
CA LYS A 225 -11.43 -10.11 8.78
C LYS A 225 -10.33 -10.94 9.45
N TYR A 226 -9.45 -10.33 10.23
CA TYR A 226 -8.34 -11.02 10.91
C TYR A 226 -8.82 -11.88 12.07
N ALA A 227 -9.57 -11.29 13.00
CA ALA A 227 -10.00 -11.90 14.26
C ALA A 227 -11.53 -12.04 14.33
N PRO A 228 -12.12 -13.06 13.68
CA PRO A 228 -13.57 -13.14 13.48
C PRO A 228 -14.39 -13.42 14.74
N ARG A 229 -13.73 -13.85 15.82
CA ARG A 229 -14.36 -14.09 17.12
C ARG A 229 -14.22 -12.91 18.08
N ASP A 230 -13.53 -11.85 17.67
CA ASP A 230 -13.33 -10.68 18.51
C ASP A 230 -14.45 -9.68 18.25
N GLU A 231 -15.28 -9.46 19.27
CA GLU A 231 -16.48 -8.63 19.20
C GLU A 231 -16.19 -7.18 18.80
N ARG A 232 -14.96 -6.71 19.04
CA ARG A 232 -14.53 -5.36 18.63
C ARG A 232 -14.63 -5.15 17.12
N TYR A 233 -14.54 -6.23 16.34
CA TYR A 233 -14.61 -6.20 14.87
C TYR A 233 -15.92 -6.76 14.33
N ALA A 234 -16.96 -6.91 15.17
CA ALA A 234 -18.24 -7.50 14.77
C ALA A 234 -18.91 -6.75 13.60
N ARG A 235 -18.66 -5.43 13.47
CA ARG A 235 -19.19 -4.58 12.38
C ARG A 235 -18.55 -4.83 11.02
N LEU A 236 -17.37 -5.44 10.97
CA LEU A 236 -16.71 -5.73 9.70
C LEU A 236 -17.26 -7.04 9.11
N PRO A 237 -17.36 -7.18 7.78
CA PRO A 237 -17.78 -8.44 7.16
C PRO A 237 -16.69 -9.51 7.31
N GLU A 238 -17.09 -10.78 7.22
CA GLU A 238 -16.12 -11.90 7.16
C GLU A 238 -15.43 -11.95 5.80
N ASN A 239 -16.19 -11.68 4.73
CA ASN A 239 -15.74 -11.58 3.35
C ASN A 239 -16.10 -10.20 2.79
N TYR A 240 -15.10 -9.39 2.48
CA TYR A 240 -15.30 -8.02 1.97
C TYR A 240 -15.82 -7.96 0.53
N LEU A 241 -15.91 -9.08 -0.19
CA LEU A 241 -16.46 -9.14 -1.55
C LEU A 241 -17.89 -9.68 -1.61
N GLU A 242 -18.49 -10.04 -0.47
CA GLU A 242 -19.84 -10.64 -0.42
C GLU A 242 -20.90 -9.75 -1.08
N ASN A 243 -20.85 -8.44 -0.80
CA ASN A 243 -21.79 -7.43 -1.32
C ASN A 243 -21.10 -6.46 -2.30
N ALA A 244 -20.13 -6.95 -3.09
CA ALA A 244 -19.37 -6.10 -3.99
C ALA A 244 -20.23 -5.31 -5.01
N ALA A 245 -21.40 -5.85 -5.38
CA ALA A 245 -22.34 -5.19 -6.30
C ALA A 245 -23.02 -3.96 -5.69
N ASP A 246 -23.13 -3.90 -4.35
CA ASP A 246 -23.82 -2.84 -3.62
C ASP A 246 -22.93 -1.61 -3.42
N VAL A 247 -21.62 -1.75 -3.61
CA VAL A 247 -20.67 -0.63 -3.51
C VAL A 247 -20.72 0.19 -4.81
N GLU A 248 -21.42 1.33 -4.76
CA GLU A 248 -21.63 2.21 -5.91
C GLU A 248 -20.39 3.03 -6.31
N THR A 249 -19.44 3.22 -5.40
CA THR A 249 -18.23 4.01 -5.66
C THR A 249 -17.40 3.41 -6.82
N PRO A 250 -17.20 4.16 -7.92
CA PRO A 250 -16.36 3.72 -9.02
C PRO A 250 -14.90 3.62 -8.57
N MET A 251 -14.20 2.61 -9.09
CA MET A 251 -12.80 2.35 -8.72
C MET A 251 -11.90 2.35 -9.95
N LEU A 252 -10.73 3.01 -9.84
CA LEU A 252 -9.63 2.87 -10.78
C LEU A 252 -8.55 1.98 -10.18
N LEU A 253 -8.33 0.82 -10.79
CA LEU A 253 -7.32 -0.14 -10.37
C LEU A 253 -6.06 0.05 -11.22
N LEU A 254 -5.00 0.62 -10.65
CA LEU A 254 -3.71 0.73 -11.35
C LEU A 254 -2.96 -0.60 -11.22
N ALA A 255 -2.55 -1.18 -12.33
CA ALA A 255 -1.92 -2.49 -12.40
C ALA A 255 -0.52 -2.41 -13.03
N PRO A 256 0.53 -2.21 -12.21
CA PRO A 256 1.90 -2.22 -12.71
C PRO A 256 2.32 -3.59 -13.24
N GLY A 257 2.88 -3.61 -14.44
CA GLY A 257 3.22 -4.84 -15.17
C GLY A 257 4.32 -5.67 -14.48
N ASN A 258 5.23 -5.01 -13.78
CA ASN A 258 6.36 -5.64 -13.08
C ASN A 258 6.16 -5.66 -11.56
N ASN A 259 4.91 -5.70 -11.08
CA ASN A 259 4.61 -5.76 -9.65
C ASN A 259 5.08 -7.09 -9.00
N ARG A 260 6.30 -7.13 -8.46
CA ARG A 260 6.87 -8.32 -7.79
C ARG A 260 6.45 -8.47 -6.32
N VAL A 261 5.57 -7.60 -5.82
CA VAL A 261 5.00 -7.63 -4.46
C VAL A 261 3.62 -8.28 -4.49
N PHE A 262 2.71 -7.68 -5.25
CA PHE A 262 1.29 -8.07 -5.34
C PHE A 262 0.86 -8.57 -6.74
N THR A 263 1.79 -8.90 -7.62
CA THR A 263 1.54 -9.56 -8.93
C THR A 263 0.34 -8.97 -9.69
N ASP A 264 -0.57 -9.83 -10.12
CA ASP A 264 -1.81 -9.58 -10.85
C ASP A 264 -2.99 -9.20 -9.94
N SER A 265 -2.78 -8.76 -8.70
CA SER A 265 -3.86 -8.51 -7.72
C SER A 265 -5.00 -7.64 -8.27
N ASN A 266 -4.67 -6.46 -8.82
CA ASN A 266 -5.68 -5.54 -9.35
C ASN A 266 -6.34 -6.04 -10.63
N ILE A 267 -5.62 -6.78 -11.49
CA ILE A 267 -6.19 -7.42 -12.68
C ILE A 267 -7.20 -8.50 -12.25
N HIS A 268 -6.89 -9.25 -11.20
CA HIS A 268 -7.78 -10.29 -10.67
C HIS A 268 -9.03 -9.68 -10.02
N LEU A 269 -8.86 -8.63 -9.21
CA LEU A 269 -9.99 -7.91 -8.60
C LEU A 269 -10.91 -7.32 -9.67
N HIS A 270 -10.35 -6.67 -10.70
CA HIS A 270 -11.14 -6.10 -11.78
C HIS A 270 -12.08 -7.13 -12.41
N LYS A 271 -11.59 -8.35 -12.68
CA LYS A 271 -12.41 -9.45 -13.22
C LYS A 271 -13.55 -9.89 -12.28
N ILE A 272 -13.39 -9.73 -10.97
CA ILE A 272 -14.44 -10.05 -9.99
C ILE A 272 -15.46 -8.92 -9.96
N LEU A 273 -14.99 -7.67 -9.86
CA LEU A 273 -15.85 -6.50 -9.81
C LEU A 273 -16.63 -6.31 -11.11
N GLU A 274 -16.03 -6.58 -12.27
CA GLU A 274 -16.70 -6.51 -13.58
C GLU A 274 -17.86 -7.53 -13.69
N LYS A 275 -17.76 -8.68 -13.00
CA LYS A 275 -18.88 -9.64 -12.92
C LYS A 275 -19.98 -9.18 -11.98
N ALA A 276 -19.61 -8.50 -10.88
CA ALA A 276 -20.55 -8.03 -9.88
C ALA A 276 -21.29 -6.76 -10.33
N ALA A 277 -20.60 -5.85 -11.00
CA ALA A 277 -21.09 -4.56 -11.48
C ALA A 277 -20.42 -4.17 -12.82
N PRO A 278 -20.91 -4.70 -13.95
CA PRO A 278 -20.32 -4.46 -15.27
C PRO A 278 -20.18 -2.97 -15.61
N GLY A 279 -19.00 -2.58 -16.10
CA GLY A 279 -18.70 -1.22 -16.55
C GLY A 279 -18.51 -0.17 -15.45
N ARG A 280 -18.62 -0.53 -14.16
CA ARG A 280 -18.47 0.44 -13.04
C ARG A 280 -17.01 0.74 -12.71
N HIS A 281 -16.11 -0.22 -12.88
CA HIS A 281 -14.73 -0.13 -12.41
C HIS A 281 -13.74 -0.19 -13.58
N GLU A 282 -12.70 0.63 -13.50
CA GLU A 282 -11.67 0.76 -14.53
C GLU A 282 -10.37 0.05 -14.11
N LEU A 283 -9.65 -0.48 -15.10
CA LEU A 283 -8.32 -1.07 -14.92
C LEU A 283 -7.33 -0.33 -15.82
N ALA A 284 -6.28 0.23 -15.23
CA ALA A 284 -5.18 0.84 -15.96
C ALA A 284 -3.93 -0.04 -15.85
N SER A 285 -3.59 -0.74 -16.92
CA SER A 285 -2.33 -1.47 -17.04
C SER A 285 -1.16 -0.51 -17.24
N LEU A 286 -0.09 -0.67 -16.47
CA LEU A 286 1.12 0.15 -16.52
C LEU A 286 2.35 -0.72 -16.85
N PRO A 287 2.62 -1.01 -18.13
CA PRO A 287 3.78 -1.81 -18.54
C PRO A 287 5.10 -1.14 -18.12
N GLY A 288 6.08 -1.94 -17.69
CA GLY A 288 7.39 -1.42 -17.26
C GLY A 288 7.41 -0.79 -15.86
N TYR A 289 6.25 -0.61 -15.22
CA TYR A 289 6.17 -0.09 -13.85
C TYR A 289 6.20 -1.24 -12.82
N GLY A 290 6.99 -1.06 -11.75
CA GLY A 290 6.98 -1.84 -10.52
C GLY A 290 5.90 -1.39 -9.53
N HIS A 291 5.94 -1.91 -8.30
CA HIS A 291 4.88 -1.71 -7.30
C HIS A 291 4.73 -0.23 -6.84
N LEU A 292 5.84 0.45 -6.60
CA LEU A 292 5.89 1.82 -6.08
C LEU A 292 6.12 2.85 -7.20
N ASP A 293 6.63 2.40 -8.35
CA ASP A 293 6.92 3.25 -9.51
C ASP A 293 5.76 4.18 -9.89
N PRO A 294 4.47 3.77 -9.88
CA PRO A 294 3.38 4.67 -10.26
C PRO A 294 3.27 5.95 -9.42
N LEU A 295 3.97 6.03 -8.28
CA LEU A 295 3.98 7.19 -7.39
C LEU A 295 5.34 7.89 -7.35
N ILE A 296 6.44 7.14 -7.45
CA ILE A 296 7.80 7.67 -7.23
C ILE A 296 8.70 7.63 -8.48
N GLY A 297 8.24 7.01 -9.56
CA GLY A 297 8.97 6.90 -10.81
C GLY A 297 9.14 8.27 -11.46
N LYS A 298 10.29 8.50 -12.07
CA LYS A 298 10.69 9.75 -12.71
C LYS A 298 9.67 10.25 -13.74
N ASP A 299 9.01 9.33 -14.45
CA ASP A 299 8.04 9.61 -15.51
C ASP A 299 6.56 9.44 -15.07
N SER A 300 6.30 9.17 -13.78
CA SER A 300 4.93 8.93 -13.26
C SER A 300 3.98 10.10 -13.50
N HIS A 301 4.52 11.31 -13.43
CA HIS A 301 3.78 12.54 -13.68
C HIS A 301 3.37 12.75 -15.13
N ILE A 302 3.97 11.99 -16.06
CA ILE A 302 3.65 11.98 -17.49
C ILE A 302 2.73 10.80 -17.80
N ASP A 303 3.05 9.60 -17.30
CA ASP A 303 2.40 8.37 -17.76
C ASP A 303 1.18 7.97 -16.92
N VAL A 304 1.21 8.27 -15.61
CA VAL A 304 0.27 7.73 -14.62
C VAL A 304 -0.65 8.82 -14.08
N PHE A 305 -0.11 9.92 -13.57
CA PHE A 305 -0.91 10.94 -12.89
C PHE A 305 -2.01 11.54 -13.78
N PRO A 306 -1.78 11.78 -15.09
CA PRO A 306 -2.86 12.24 -15.97
C PRO A 306 -4.04 11.27 -16.06
N ARG A 307 -3.80 9.96 -16.01
CA ARG A 307 -4.87 8.94 -16.01
C ARG A 307 -5.69 9.00 -14.72
N VAL A 308 -5.03 9.24 -13.59
CA VAL A 308 -5.70 9.41 -12.30
C VAL A 308 -6.54 10.69 -12.33
N VAL A 309 -5.96 11.82 -12.76
CA VAL A 309 -6.66 13.11 -12.88
C VAL A 309 -7.90 13.00 -13.77
N ASP A 310 -7.77 12.37 -14.93
CA ASP A 310 -8.85 12.16 -15.88
C ASP A 310 -10.00 11.33 -15.26
N PHE A 311 -9.67 10.21 -14.60
CA PHE A 311 -10.66 9.41 -13.85
C PHE A 311 -11.35 10.22 -12.75
N LEU A 312 -10.59 10.96 -11.93
CA LEU A 312 -11.17 11.79 -10.87
C LEU A 312 -12.12 12.85 -11.44
N LYS A 313 -11.74 13.56 -12.52
CA LYS A 313 -12.56 14.61 -13.15
C LYS A 313 -13.86 14.07 -13.73
N ARG A 314 -13.87 12.85 -14.29
CA ARG A 314 -15.10 12.20 -14.77
C ARG A 314 -16.10 11.87 -13.67
N HIS A 315 -15.65 11.80 -12.42
CA HIS A 315 -16.47 11.46 -11.25
C HIS A 315 -16.63 12.63 -10.26
N ALA A 316 -16.28 13.85 -10.67
CA ALA A 316 -16.33 15.04 -9.82
C ALA A 316 -17.74 15.69 -9.73
N SER A 317 -18.73 15.13 -10.43
CA SER A 317 -20.11 15.62 -10.53
C SER A 317 -21.06 14.96 -9.56
#